data_AF-G4Q8Z6-F1
#
_entry.id   AF-G4Q8Z6-F1
#
_cell.length_a   1.000
_cell.length_b   1.000
_cell.length_c   1.000
_cell.angle_alpha   90.00
_cell.angle_beta   90.00
_cell.angle_gamma   90.00
#
_symmetry.space_group_name_H-M   'P 1'
#
loop_
_entity.id
_entity.type
_entity.pdbx_description
1 polymer ?
#
loop_
_entity_poly.entity_id
_entity_poly.type
_entity_poly.pdbx_seq_one_letter_code
_entity_poly.pdbx_strand_id
1 'polypeptide(L)'
;MFLDEALKKEPKSLQETFHTWYDFMEDRITFGQFVSLLHTKNHCARVLLYCLKIANLAKLSEEERSVLVKASVFHDSRRQDDTRDVGHGARAAENFKAFAERGEVAFDERTYLIMAYHDRDDEQGKEALRKKGLEKAILLYDIFKDADALDRWRISPTALDVRYLRTDWARGLVAYAKRLVAATTLPHAR
;
A
#
# COMPACT_ATOMS: atom_id res chain seq x y z
N MET A 1 11.35 15.60 -3.58
CA MET A 1 10.49 14.74 -2.74
C MET A 1 11.21 13.43 -2.40
N PHE A 2 10.73 12.77 -1.34
CA PHE A 2 11.27 11.54 -0.73
C PHE A 2 11.60 10.39 -1.71
N LEU A 3 10.97 10.32 -2.88
CA LEU A 3 11.15 9.26 -3.89
C LEU A 3 11.59 9.77 -5.28
N ASP A 4 12.08 11.01 -5.41
CA ASP A 4 12.34 11.63 -6.73
C ASP A 4 13.24 10.80 -7.64
N GLU A 5 14.37 10.31 -7.13
CA GLU A 5 15.33 9.54 -7.93
C GLU A 5 14.77 8.18 -8.39
N ALA A 6 13.85 7.60 -7.60
CA ALA A 6 13.16 6.38 -7.99
C ALA A 6 12.14 6.67 -9.10
N LEU A 7 11.36 7.75 -8.95
CA LEU A 7 10.28 8.11 -9.88
C LEU A 7 10.78 8.59 -11.24
N LYS A 8 11.93 9.27 -11.31
CA LYS A 8 12.57 9.70 -12.58
C LYS A 8 12.78 8.55 -13.57
N LYS A 9 12.85 7.31 -13.08
CA LYS A 9 13.07 6.09 -13.90
C LYS A 9 11.76 5.43 -14.35
N GLU A 10 10.62 5.91 -13.88
CA GLU A 10 9.32 5.33 -14.15
C GLU A 10 8.60 6.03 -15.31
N PRO A 11 7.62 5.40 -15.97
CA PRO A 11 6.80 6.06 -16.99
C PRO A 11 6.10 7.32 -16.45
N LYS A 12 5.91 8.34 -17.30
CA LYS A 12 5.26 9.60 -16.91
C LYS A 12 3.89 9.41 -16.27
N SER A 13 3.05 8.54 -16.83
CA SER A 13 1.73 8.24 -16.28
C SER A 13 1.78 7.66 -14.87
N LEU A 14 2.81 6.85 -14.55
CA LEU A 14 3.04 6.36 -13.20
C LEU A 14 3.43 7.51 -12.27
N GLN A 15 4.35 8.38 -12.70
CA GLN A 15 4.79 9.54 -11.92
C GLN A 15 3.61 10.46 -11.60
N GLU A 16 2.78 10.79 -12.59
CA GLU A 16 1.59 11.64 -12.43
C GLU A 16 0.60 11.04 -11.43
N THR A 17 0.32 9.73 -11.56
CA THR A 17 -0.56 9.02 -10.62
C THR A 17 0.03 9.00 -9.21
N PHE A 18 1.34 8.74 -9.11
CA PHE A 18 2.04 8.74 -7.83
C PHE A 18 1.92 10.10 -7.14
N HIS A 19 2.27 11.19 -7.83
CA HIS A 19 2.22 12.55 -7.28
C HIS A 19 0.81 12.92 -6.82
N THR A 20 -0.21 12.64 -7.65
CA THR A 20 -1.60 12.92 -7.30
C THR A 20 -2.01 12.27 -5.97
N TRP A 21 -1.68 10.99 -5.77
CA TRP A 21 -2.06 10.26 -4.57
C TRP A 21 -1.14 10.52 -3.38
N TYR A 22 0.14 10.80 -3.63
CA TYR A 22 1.08 11.23 -2.61
C TYR A 22 0.67 12.59 -2.02
N ASP A 23 0.38 13.58 -2.86
CA ASP A 23 -0.07 14.90 -2.43
C ASP A 23 -1.42 14.81 -1.70
N PHE A 24 -2.35 14.00 -2.21
CA PHE A 24 -3.60 13.71 -1.50
C PHE A 24 -3.37 13.12 -0.10
N MET A 25 -2.47 12.14 0.02
CA MET A 25 -2.12 11.55 1.31
C MET A 25 -1.47 12.58 2.24
N GLU A 26 -0.56 13.40 1.72
CA GLU A 26 0.14 14.41 2.50
C GLU A 26 -0.81 15.47 3.04
N ASP A 27 -1.67 16.01 2.18
CA ASP A 27 -2.50 17.17 2.50
C ASP A 27 -3.79 16.79 3.25
N ARG A 28 -4.33 15.59 2.99
CA ARG A 28 -5.70 15.23 3.41
C ARG A 28 -5.74 14.15 4.48
N ILE A 29 -4.77 13.24 4.53
CA ILE A 29 -4.82 12.08 5.42
C ILE A 29 -3.97 12.32 6.67
N THR A 30 -4.63 12.45 7.81
CA THR A 30 -3.97 12.44 9.11
C THR A 30 -3.73 10.99 9.57
N PHE A 31 -2.48 10.66 9.86
CA PHE A 31 -2.11 9.38 10.47
C PHE A 31 -2.40 9.45 11.98
N GLY A 32 -2.56 8.29 12.63
CA GLY A 32 -2.95 8.17 14.05
C GLY A 32 -2.15 9.07 15.01
N GLN A 33 -2.71 9.32 16.20
CA GLN A 33 -2.20 10.29 17.18
C GLN A 33 -0.87 9.90 17.86
N PHE A 34 -0.36 8.69 17.64
CA PHE A 34 0.91 8.25 18.20
C PHE A 34 2.06 8.53 17.21
N VAL A 35 3.23 8.87 17.73
CA VAL A 35 4.42 9.07 16.90
C VAL A 35 4.92 7.71 16.43
N SER A 36 4.56 7.33 15.21
CA SER A 36 5.09 6.14 14.56
C SER A 36 6.46 6.43 13.96
N LEU A 37 7.44 5.58 14.26
CA LEU A 37 8.76 5.62 13.60
C LEU A 37 8.81 4.69 12.37
N LEU A 38 7.85 3.78 12.25
CA LEU A 38 7.84 2.71 11.25
C LEU A 38 6.72 2.85 10.22
N HIS A 39 5.51 3.19 10.64
CA HIS A 39 4.28 3.24 9.84
C HIS A 39 3.92 4.69 9.49
N THR A 40 4.86 5.34 8.80
CA THR A 40 4.76 6.75 8.41
C THR A 40 4.23 6.90 6.99
N LYS A 41 3.89 8.14 6.58
CA LYS A 41 3.55 8.45 5.18
C LYS A 41 4.65 8.01 4.20
N ASN A 42 5.92 7.99 4.61
CA ASN A 42 7.02 7.46 3.80
C ASN A 42 6.90 5.95 3.52
N HIS A 43 6.37 5.16 4.47
CA HIS A 43 6.03 3.75 4.24
C HIS A 43 4.90 3.63 3.20
N CYS A 44 3.79 4.33 3.42
CA CYS A 44 2.68 4.32 2.46
C CYS A 44 3.09 4.82 1.06
N ALA A 45 4.00 5.78 0.98
CA ALA A 45 4.56 6.25 -0.29
C ALA A 45 5.36 5.16 -1.02
N ARG A 46 6.17 4.36 -0.33
CA ARG A 46 6.85 3.21 -0.96
C ARG A 46 5.86 2.14 -1.39
N VAL A 47 4.85 1.84 -0.57
CA VAL A 47 3.78 0.89 -0.90
C VAL A 47 2.97 1.35 -2.13
N LEU A 48 2.66 2.66 -2.24
CA LEU A 48 2.03 3.27 -3.41
C LEU A 48 2.88 3.04 -4.67
N LEU A 49 4.18 3.29 -4.59
CA LEU A 49 5.09 3.06 -5.73
C LEU A 49 5.13 1.57 -6.10
N TYR A 50 5.24 0.65 -5.15
CA TYR A 50 5.23 -0.78 -5.44
C TYR A 50 3.92 -1.23 -6.08
N CYS A 51 2.77 -0.77 -5.58
CA CYS A 51 1.46 -1.03 -6.16
C CYS A 51 1.39 -0.58 -7.63
N LEU A 52 1.83 0.64 -7.92
CA LEU A 52 1.85 1.16 -9.29
C LEU A 52 2.79 0.37 -10.22
N LYS A 53 3.97 -0.01 -9.73
CA LYS A 53 4.92 -0.83 -10.50
C LYS A 53 4.34 -2.22 -10.80
N ILE A 54 3.77 -2.88 -9.80
CA ILE A 54 3.16 -4.20 -9.99
C ILE A 54 1.94 -4.09 -10.91
N ALA A 55 1.10 -3.05 -10.76
CA ALA A 55 -0.04 -2.81 -11.64
C ALA A 55 0.37 -2.68 -13.12
N ASN A 56 1.47 -1.97 -13.40
CA ASN A 56 2.01 -1.86 -14.75
C ASN A 56 2.54 -3.19 -15.28
N LEU A 57 3.27 -3.95 -14.46
CA LEU A 57 3.80 -5.27 -14.84
C LEU A 57 2.69 -6.30 -15.10
N ALA A 58 1.61 -6.22 -14.31
CA ALA A 58 0.42 -7.05 -14.44
C ALA A 58 -0.57 -6.55 -15.51
N LYS A 59 -0.31 -5.39 -16.13
CA LYS A 59 -1.17 -4.73 -17.12
C LYS A 59 -2.60 -4.51 -16.62
N LEU A 60 -2.74 -4.11 -15.36
CA LEU A 60 -4.04 -3.81 -14.75
C LEU A 60 -4.72 -2.60 -15.41
N SER A 61 -6.04 -2.60 -15.40
CA SER A 61 -6.85 -1.48 -15.87
C SER A 61 -6.69 -0.24 -14.97
N GLU A 62 -7.17 0.92 -15.43
CA GLU A 62 -7.17 2.13 -14.60
C GLU A 62 -8.09 1.97 -13.38
N GLU A 63 -9.22 1.26 -13.51
CA GLU A 63 -10.13 0.96 -12.39
C GLU A 63 -9.46 0.05 -11.35
N GLU A 64 -8.69 -0.94 -11.78
CA GLU A 64 -7.94 -1.84 -10.90
C GLU A 64 -6.76 -1.11 -10.23
N ARG A 65 -6.06 -0.24 -10.97
CA ARG A 65 -5.01 0.62 -10.42
C ARG A 65 -5.58 1.57 -9.36
N SER A 66 -6.74 2.17 -9.62
CA SER A 66 -7.47 3.06 -8.70
C SER A 66 -7.76 2.37 -7.36
N VAL A 67 -8.03 1.05 -7.38
CA VAL A 67 -8.23 0.27 -6.16
C VAL A 67 -6.96 0.23 -5.30
N LEU A 68 -5.82 -0.07 -5.92
CA LEU A 68 -4.53 -0.22 -5.24
C LEU A 68 -3.98 1.10 -4.69
N VAL A 69 -4.05 2.18 -5.47
CA VAL A 69 -3.54 3.49 -5.03
C VAL A 69 -4.31 4.01 -3.81
N LYS A 70 -5.65 3.89 -3.81
CA LYS A 70 -6.48 4.25 -2.66
C LYS A 70 -6.14 3.40 -1.43
N ALA A 71 -6.04 2.08 -1.59
CA ALA A 71 -5.66 1.21 -0.46
C ALA A 71 -4.29 1.60 0.11
N SER A 72 -3.30 1.85 -0.76
CA SER A 72 -1.94 2.17 -0.35
C SER A 72 -1.81 3.44 0.51
N VAL A 73 -2.59 4.48 0.23
CA VAL A 73 -2.49 5.75 0.99
C VAL A 73 -3.30 5.75 2.30
N PHE A 74 -4.28 4.86 2.44
CA PHE A 74 -5.15 4.81 3.61
C PHE A 74 -4.78 3.71 4.63
N HIS A 75 -4.21 2.57 4.21
CA HIS A 75 -4.21 1.32 5.00
C HIS A 75 -3.65 1.38 6.42
N ASP A 76 -2.64 2.23 6.65
CA ASP A 76 -1.99 2.42 7.95
C ASP A 76 -2.40 3.73 8.65
N SER A 77 -3.34 4.49 8.07
CA SER A 77 -3.73 5.82 8.60
C SER A 77 -4.39 5.76 9.99
N ARG A 78 -4.90 4.59 10.41
CA ARG A 78 -5.63 4.39 11.67
C ARG A 78 -5.02 3.32 12.58
N ARG A 79 -3.69 3.16 12.52
CA ARG A 79 -2.98 2.40 13.55
C ARG A 79 -3.14 3.05 14.93
N GLN A 80 -3.09 2.24 15.97
CA GLN A 80 -3.10 2.66 17.38
C GLN A 80 -1.73 2.48 18.05
N ASP A 81 -0.87 1.63 17.50
CA ASP A 81 0.52 1.45 17.92
C ASP A 81 1.42 0.91 16.78
N ASP A 82 2.74 0.87 17.03
CA ASP A 82 3.77 0.37 16.10
C ASP A 82 3.96 -1.16 16.17
N THR A 83 3.15 -1.87 16.94
CA THR A 83 3.20 -3.34 17.07
C THR A 83 2.31 -4.00 16.01
N ARG A 84 1.78 -5.20 16.29
CA ARG A 84 0.98 -5.96 15.34
C ARG A 84 -0.35 -5.27 15.00
N ASP A 85 -0.94 -4.56 15.96
CA ASP A 85 -2.21 -3.82 15.86
C ASP A 85 -3.27 -4.46 14.95
N VAL A 86 -3.65 -5.71 15.22
CA VAL A 86 -4.62 -6.43 14.37
C VAL A 86 -5.98 -5.71 14.39
N GLY A 87 -6.53 -5.46 13.20
CA GLY A 87 -7.74 -4.69 12.97
C GLY A 87 -7.49 -3.28 12.42
N HIS A 88 -6.23 -2.83 12.27
CA HIS A 88 -5.94 -1.49 11.72
C HIS A 88 -6.42 -1.34 10.29
N GLY A 89 -6.34 -2.40 9.48
CA GLY A 89 -6.89 -2.40 8.12
C GLY A 89 -8.38 -2.03 8.10
N ALA A 90 -9.17 -2.63 8.98
CA ALA A 90 -10.61 -2.33 9.09
C ALA A 90 -10.88 -0.88 9.52
N ARG A 91 -10.11 -0.35 10.47
CA ARG A 91 -10.23 1.07 10.88
C ARG A 91 -9.84 2.03 9.77
N ALA A 92 -8.80 1.70 9.00
CA ALA A 92 -8.41 2.46 7.81
C ALA A 92 -9.48 2.41 6.71
N ALA A 93 -10.15 1.28 6.54
CA ALA A 93 -11.27 1.14 5.59
C ALA A 93 -12.49 1.98 5.98
N GLU A 94 -12.83 2.05 7.26
CA GLU A 94 -13.86 2.98 7.74
C GLU A 94 -13.46 4.45 7.52
N ASN A 95 -12.18 4.79 7.71
CA ASN A 95 -11.69 6.12 7.40
C ASN A 95 -11.85 6.45 5.91
N PHE A 96 -11.44 5.55 5.01
CA PHE A 96 -11.65 5.70 3.57
C PHE A 96 -13.12 5.89 3.21
N LYS A 97 -14.01 5.07 3.79
CA LYS A 97 -15.46 5.19 3.60
C LYS A 97 -15.97 6.57 4.03
N ALA A 98 -15.52 7.09 5.17
CA ALA A 98 -15.89 8.43 5.63
C ALA A 98 -15.40 9.54 4.66
N PHE A 99 -14.22 9.41 4.06
CA PHE A 99 -13.76 10.33 3.00
C PHE A 99 -14.67 10.25 1.76
N ALA A 100 -15.13 9.05 1.42
CA ALA A 100 -16.03 8.87 0.29
C ALA A 100 -17.42 9.44 0.54
N GLU A 101 -17.95 9.30 1.75
CA GLU A 101 -19.23 9.91 2.17
C GLU A 101 -19.17 11.45 2.15
N ARG A 102 -17.99 12.04 2.36
CA ARG A 102 -17.77 13.50 2.20
C ARG A 102 -17.48 13.93 0.76
N GLY A 103 -17.48 12.99 -0.20
CA GLY A 103 -17.21 13.28 -1.61
C GLY A 103 -15.75 13.60 -1.93
N GLU A 104 -14.81 13.33 -1.01
CA GLU A 104 -13.39 13.62 -1.20
C GLU A 104 -12.68 12.55 -2.04
N VAL A 105 -13.27 11.35 -2.13
CA VAL A 105 -12.76 10.24 -2.93
C VAL A 105 -13.93 9.35 -3.39
N ALA A 106 -13.83 8.76 -4.58
CA ALA A 106 -14.84 7.80 -5.02
C ALA A 106 -14.76 6.49 -4.23
N PHE A 107 -15.88 6.07 -3.62
CA PHE A 107 -16.00 4.78 -2.94
C PHE A 107 -15.82 3.62 -3.93
N ASP A 108 -15.09 2.59 -3.50
CA ASP A 108 -14.97 1.33 -4.21
C ASP A 108 -14.96 0.20 -3.17
N GLU A 109 -15.90 -0.75 -3.28
CA GLU A 109 -16.03 -1.85 -2.31
C GLU A 109 -14.79 -2.77 -2.32
N ARG A 110 -14.10 -2.89 -3.46
CA ARG A 110 -12.85 -3.65 -3.57
C ARG A 110 -11.76 -2.98 -2.75
N THR A 111 -11.58 -1.66 -2.90
CA THR A 111 -10.62 -0.88 -2.08
C THR A 111 -10.89 -1.07 -0.60
N TYR A 112 -12.16 -0.93 -0.20
CA TYR A 112 -12.56 -1.10 1.19
C TYR A 112 -12.16 -2.48 1.72
N LEU A 113 -12.50 -3.56 0.99
CA LEU A 113 -12.26 -4.93 1.46
C LEU A 113 -10.79 -5.33 1.45
N ILE A 114 -10.02 -5.01 0.39
CA ILE A 114 -8.60 -5.40 0.34
C ILE A 114 -7.81 -4.73 1.47
N MET A 115 -8.17 -3.49 1.80
CA MET A 115 -7.57 -2.75 2.91
C MET A 115 -8.07 -3.26 4.26
N ALA A 116 -9.37 -3.52 4.42
CA ALA A 116 -9.96 -3.97 5.68
C ALA A 116 -9.34 -5.28 6.22
N TYR A 117 -8.84 -6.13 5.32
CA TYR A 117 -8.31 -7.45 5.63
C TYR A 117 -6.80 -7.57 5.41
N HIS A 118 -6.08 -6.53 5.01
CA HIS A 118 -4.66 -6.64 4.65
C HIS A 118 -3.77 -7.09 5.82
N ASP A 119 -4.18 -6.81 7.05
CA ASP A 119 -3.48 -7.16 8.28
C ASP A 119 -3.93 -8.48 8.92
N ARG A 120 -4.82 -9.20 8.23
CA ARG A 120 -5.36 -10.49 8.64
C ARG A 120 -4.74 -11.63 7.85
N ASP A 121 -5.10 -12.85 8.22
CA ASP A 121 -4.79 -14.04 7.42
C ASP A 121 -5.38 -13.92 6.01
N ASP A 122 -4.66 -14.47 5.02
CA ASP A 122 -5.03 -14.37 3.60
C ASP A 122 -6.41 -14.92 3.29
N GLU A 123 -6.78 -16.08 3.86
CA GLU A 123 -8.05 -16.69 3.54
C GLU A 123 -9.23 -15.90 4.11
N GLN A 124 -9.04 -15.14 5.20
CA GLN A 124 -10.09 -14.26 5.71
C GLN A 124 -10.44 -13.16 4.70
N GLY A 125 -9.42 -12.53 4.09
CA GLY A 125 -9.64 -11.50 3.06
C GLY A 125 -10.20 -12.08 1.76
N LYS A 126 -9.65 -13.21 1.30
CA LYS A 126 -10.13 -13.89 0.09
C LYS A 126 -11.57 -14.36 0.24
N GLU A 127 -11.94 -14.90 1.39
CA GLU A 127 -13.32 -15.31 1.67
C GLU A 127 -14.28 -14.11 1.74
N ALA A 128 -13.84 -12.99 2.33
CA ALA A 128 -14.64 -11.76 2.34
C ALA A 128 -14.92 -11.24 0.92
N LEU A 129 -13.96 -11.34 0.01
CA LEU A 129 -14.12 -10.98 -1.40
C LEU A 129 -15.07 -11.95 -2.14
N ARG A 130 -14.91 -13.26 -1.95
CA ARG A 130 -15.80 -14.29 -2.54
C ARG A 130 -17.26 -14.10 -2.11
N LYS A 131 -17.50 -13.87 -0.82
CA LYS A 131 -18.85 -13.61 -0.28
C LYS A 131 -19.54 -12.39 -0.89
N LYS A 132 -18.78 -11.48 -1.48
CA LYS A 132 -19.26 -10.27 -2.16
C LYS A 132 -19.32 -10.41 -3.68
N GLY A 133 -18.97 -11.57 -4.24
CA GLY A 133 -18.88 -11.76 -5.70
C GLY A 133 -17.76 -10.93 -6.34
N LEU A 134 -16.70 -10.64 -5.57
CA LEU A 134 -15.55 -9.81 -5.98
C LEU A 134 -14.28 -10.66 -6.15
N GLU A 135 -14.41 -11.89 -6.66
CA GLU A 135 -13.31 -12.84 -6.84
C GLU A 135 -12.16 -12.26 -7.67
N LYS A 136 -12.48 -11.42 -8.67
CA LYS A 136 -11.47 -10.74 -9.50
C LYS A 136 -10.57 -9.80 -8.67
N ALA A 137 -11.05 -9.29 -7.54
CA ALA A 137 -10.26 -8.44 -6.65
C ALA A 137 -9.30 -9.23 -5.74
N ILE A 138 -9.33 -10.57 -5.75
CA ILE A 138 -8.34 -11.39 -5.03
C ILE A 138 -6.92 -11.12 -5.54
N LEU A 139 -6.76 -10.93 -6.85
CA LEU A 139 -5.46 -10.55 -7.41
C LEU A 139 -4.99 -9.19 -6.87
N LEU A 140 -5.90 -8.22 -6.75
CA LEU A 140 -5.59 -6.90 -6.20
C LEU A 140 -5.23 -6.98 -4.71
N TYR A 141 -5.92 -7.84 -3.96
CA TYR A 141 -5.60 -8.12 -2.56
C TYR A 141 -4.19 -8.71 -2.42
N ASP A 142 -3.86 -9.71 -3.25
CA ASP A 142 -2.54 -10.34 -3.24
C ASP A 142 -1.44 -9.35 -3.61
N ILE A 143 -1.64 -8.53 -4.64
CA ILE A 143 -0.71 -7.46 -5.05
C ILE A 143 -0.53 -6.44 -3.92
N PHE A 144 -1.62 -6.02 -3.27
CA PHE A 144 -1.56 -5.01 -2.22
C PHE A 144 -0.80 -5.53 -0.99
N LYS A 145 -1.07 -6.74 -0.53
CA LYS A 145 -0.33 -7.36 0.59
C LYS A 145 1.14 -7.58 0.25
N ASP A 146 1.44 -7.95 -0.98
CA ASP A 146 2.82 -8.08 -1.43
C ASP A 146 3.55 -6.73 -1.44
N ALA A 147 2.88 -5.67 -1.90
CA ALA A 147 3.43 -4.31 -1.89
C ALA A 147 3.72 -3.82 -0.46
N ASP A 148 2.81 -4.05 0.50
CA ASP A 148 3.06 -3.80 1.93
C ASP A 148 4.25 -4.64 2.45
N ALA A 149 4.26 -5.93 2.15
CA ALA A 149 5.31 -6.85 2.59
C ALA A 149 6.70 -6.46 2.06
N LEU A 150 6.81 -6.00 0.81
CA LEU A 150 8.07 -5.55 0.21
C LEU A 150 8.72 -4.41 1.00
N ASP A 151 7.95 -3.61 1.74
CA ASP A 151 8.48 -2.52 2.57
C ASP A 151 8.95 -2.95 3.96
N ARG A 152 8.79 -4.23 4.32
CA ARG A 152 9.22 -4.76 5.62
C ARG A 152 10.73 -4.78 5.80
N TRP A 153 11.51 -4.69 4.72
CA TRP A 153 12.96 -4.48 4.80
C TRP A 153 13.36 -3.28 5.66
N ARG A 154 12.47 -2.29 5.84
CA ARG A 154 12.72 -1.13 6.70
C ARG A 154 12.79 -1.49 8.19
N ILE A 155 12.10 -2.56 8.58
CA ILE A 155 11.99 -2.99 9.98
C ILE A 155 13.24 -3.76 10.37
N SER A 156 13.62 -4.76 9.58
CA SER A 156 14.87 -5.50 9.75
C SER A 156 15.24 -6.27 8.47
N PRO A 157 16.50 -6.73 8.34
CA PRO A 157 16.92 -7.62 7.26
C PRO A 157 16.21 -8.99 7.21
N THR A 158 15.43 -9.34 8.23
CA THR A 158 14.73 -10.62 8.33
C THR A 158 13.20 -10.47 8.37
N ALA A 159 12.68 -9.24 8.32
CA ALA A 159 11.26 -8.96 8.45
C ALA A 159 10.43 -9.30 7.19
N LEU A 160 11.07 -9.46 6.03
CA LEU A 160 10.44 -10.03 4.84
C LEU A 160 10.88 -11.49 4.65
N ASP A 161 9.90 -12.39 4.66
CA ASP A 161 10.06 -13.74 4.15
C ASP A 161 9.44 -13.83 2.74
N VAL A 162 10.31 -13.94 1.74
CA VAL A 162 9.94 -13.93 0.31
C VAL A 162 9.02 -15.08 -0.10
N ARG A 163 8.95 -16.16 0.71
CA ARG A 163 8.07 -17.30 0.47
C ARG A 163 6.59 -16.95 0.65
N TYR A 164 6.31 -15.88 1.40
CA TYR A 164 4.95 -15.37 1.63
C TYR A 164 4.53 -14.28 0.63
N LEU A 165 5.39 -13.90 -0.32
CA LEU A 165 4.96 -13.10 -1.46
C LEU A 165 4.06 -13.97 -2.34
N ARG A 166 2.91 -13.43 -2.74
CA ARG A 166 1.85 -14.16 -3.45
C ARG A 166 2.09 -14.16 -4.96
N THR A 167 2.61 -13.06 -5.49
CA THR A 167 2.75 -12.82 -6.92
C THR A 167 4.19 -12.90 -7.40
N ASP A 168 4.38 -13.36 -8.65
CA ASP A 168 5.72 -13.38 -9.28
C ASP A 168 6.27 -11.98 -9.53
N TRP A 169 5.40 -11.00 -9.79
CA TRP A 169 5.80 -9.60 -9.95
C TRP A 169 6.44 -9.06 -8.67
N ALA A 170 5.85 -9.33 -7.50
CA ALA A 170 6.43 -8.92 -6.24
C ALA A 170 7.74 -9.64 -5.95
N ARG A 171 7.83 -10.95 -6.22
CA ARG A 171 9.09 -11.71 -6.13
C ARG A 171 10.19 -11.08 -6.99
N GLY A 172 9.86 -10.65 -8.21
CA GLY A 172 10.78 -9.93 -9.11
C GLY A 172 11.22 -8.55 -8.60
N LEU A 173 10.47 -7.93 -7.68
CA LEU A 173 10.77 -6.61 -7.12
C LEU A 173 11.58 -6.64 -5.82
N VAL A 174 11.87 -7.81 -5.23
CA VAL A 174 12.58 -7.90 -3.93
C VAL A 174 13.89 -7.13 -3.91
N ALA A 175 14.73 -7.30 -4.94
CA ALA A 175 16.02 -6.59 -5.02
C ALA A 175 15.85 -5.07 -5.20
N TYR A 176 14.79 -4.65 -5.90
CA TYR A 176 14.44 -3.25 -6.06
C TYR A 176 13.98 -2.65 -4.72
N ALA A 177 13.05 -3.31 -4.03
CA ALA A 177 12.50 -2.87 -2.76
C ALA A 177 13.59 -2.70 -1.70
N LYS A 178 14.53 -3.66 -1.61
CA LYS A 178 15.68 -3.57 -0.70
C LYS A 178 16.54 -2.32 -0.95
N ARG A 179 16.83 -2.01 -2.22
CA ARG A 179 17.61 -0.80 -2.57
C ARG A 179 16.83 0.48 -2.27
N LEU A 180 15.53 0.49 -2.56
CA LEU A 180 14.68 1.65 -2.34
C LEU A 180 14.57 1.98 -0.85
N VAL A 181 14.30 0.97 -0.02
CA VAL A 181 14.27 1.12 1.44
C VAL A 181 15.60 1.66 1.93
N ALA A 182 16.73 1.03 1.57
CA ALA A 182 18.06 1.52 1.97
C ALA A 182 18.29 3.00 1.60
N ALA A 183 17.89 3.42 0.39
CA ALA A 183 18.05 4.81 -0.06
C ALA A 183 17.13 5.81 0.67
N THR A 184 16.08 5.33 1.33
CA THR A 184 15.01 6.18 1.89
C THR A 184 14.83 6.05 3.40
N THR A 185 15.56 5.15 4.06
CA THR A 185 15.52 4.95 5.52
C THR A 185 16.87 5.12 6.19
N LEU A 186 17.97 5.17 5.44
CA LEU A 186 19.25 5.54 6.02
C LEU A 186 19.22 7.02 6.44
N PRO A 187 19.78 7.38 7.61
CA PRO A 187 20.12 8.77 7.85
C PRO A 187 21.00 9.20 6.69
N HIS A 188 20.77 10.39 6.12
CA HIS A 188 21.81 10.98 5.30
C HIS A 188 23.08 11.05 6.15
N ALA A 189 23.99 10.11 5.92
CA ALA A 189 25.34 10.19 6.43
C ALA A 189 26.03 11.29 5.64
N ARG A 190 25.83 12.54 6.08
CA ARG A 190 26.75 13.66 5.93
C ARG A 190 26.59 14.58 7.13
#